data_AF-A0A939XBW3-F1
#
_entry.id   AF-A0A939XBW3-F1
#
_cell.length_a   1.000
_cell.length_b   1.000
_cell.length_c   1.000
_cell.angle_alpha   90.00
_cell.angle_beta   90.00
_cell.angle_gamma   90.00
#
_symmetry.space_group_name_H-M   'P 1'
#
loop_
_entity.id
_entity.type
_entity.pdbx_description
1 polymer ?
#
loop_
_entity_poly.entity_id
_entity_poly.type
_entity_poly.pdbx_seq_one_letter_code
_entity_poly.pdbx_strand_id
1 'polypeptide(L)'
;MIRISFTDKEKIDPEALKSVVASKLRVDPGVLRGAVLRKLSLDARKKDDIRYVYGVDIDVANEEKFLRRCRIKNASIVKPVVYEDPGAKLAETRDDNHRNRPVIVGFGPAGMICAYKLACAGLRPIVLERGSDVDTRTVDVEEFFKTG
;
A
#
# COMPACT_ATOMS: atom_id res chain seq x y z
N MET A 1 1.24 0.28 17.80
CA MET A 1 0.37 1.21 17.04
C MET A 1 -1.09 0.86 17.24
N ILE A 2 -1.97 1.85 17.16
CA ILE A 2 -3.44 1.67 17.19
C ILE A 2 -3.99 2.12 15.85
N ARG A 3 -4.82 1.29 15.21
CA ARG A 3 -5.62 1.72 14.07
C ARG A 3 -6.94 2.29 14.54
N ILE A 4 -7.27 3.48 14.08
CA ILE A 4 -8.57 4.12 14.27
C ILE A 4 -9.22 4.37 12.92
N SER A 5 -10.55 4.41 12.90
CA SER A 5 -11.30 4.83 11.72
C SER A 5 -12.25 5.97 12.08
N PHE A 6 -12.28 7.00 11.25
CA PHE A 6 -13.21 8.13 11.42
C PHE A 6 -13.62 8.69 10.05
N THR A 7 -14.64 9.54 10.06
CA THR A 7 -15.13 10.21 8.85
C THR A 7 -14.98 11.73 8.93
N ASP A 8 -14.86 12.35 7.77
CA ASP A 8 -14.85 13.80 7.60
C ASP A 8 -15.58 14.20 6.31
N LYS A 9 -16.14 15.41 6.27
CA LYS A 9 -16.80 15.94 5.06
C LYS A 9 -15.77 16.44 4.06
N GLU A 10 -14.67 16.98 4.55
CA GLU A 10 -13.61 17.53 3.71
C GLU A 10 -12.39 16.61 3.68
N LYS A 11 -11.60 16.79 2.62
CA LYS A 11 -10.33 16.09 2.50
C LYS A 11 -9.32 16.76 3.42
N ILE A 12 -8.75 15.99 4.34
CA ILE A 12 -7.76 16.48 5.30
C ILE A 12 -6.40 16.55 4.61
N ASP A 13 -5.72 17.68 4.78
CA ASP A 13 -4.31 17.85 4.39
C ASP A 13 -3.43 16.83 5.15
N PRO A 14 -2.58 16.05 4.46
CA PRO A 14 -1.61 15.17 5.11
C PRO A 14 -0.82 15.82 6.26
N GLU A 15 -0.44 17.10 6.15
CA GLU A 15 0.31 17.80 7.21
C GLU A 15 -0.53 18.05 8.47
N ALA A 16 -1.83 18.28 8.29
CA ALA A 16 -2.79 18.51 9.38
C ALA A 16 -3.34 17.20 9.99
N LEU A 17 -2.99 16.03 9.45
CA LEU A 17 -3.59 14.76 9.85
C LEU A 17 -3.45 14.50 11.37
N LYS A 18 -2.26 14.76 11.93
CA LYS A 18 -1.99 14.52 13.35
C LYS A 18 -2.85 15.38 14.26
N SER A 19 -3.01 16.67 13.95
CA SER A 19 -3.79 17.60 14.77
C SER A 19 -5.29 17.32 14.67
N VAL A 20 -5.79 16.99 13.48
CA VAL A 20 -7.20 16.61 13.28
C VAL A 20 -7.53 15.32 14.03
N VAL A 21 -6.64 14.33 13.99
CA VAL A 21 -6.80 13.07 14.75
C VAL A 21 -6.81 13.34 16.25
N ALA A 22 -5.87 14.14 16.76
CA ALA A 22 -5.84 14.51 18.18
C ALA A 22 -7.15 15.19 18.63
N SER A 23 -7.65 16.13 17.82
CA SER A 23 -8.92 16.82 18.06
C SER A 23 -10.12 15.86 18.08
N LYS A 24 -10.23 14.97 17.08
CA LYS A 24 -11.32 13.97 17.02
C LYS A 24 -11.28 12.98 18.18
N LEU A 25 -10.08 12.62 18.64
CA LEU A 25 -9.88 11.76 19.81
C LEU A 25 -10.00 12.50 21.14
N ARG A 26 -10.09 13.84 21.12
CA ARG A 26 -10.09 14.71 22.30
C ARG A 26 -8.88 14.47 23.20
N VAL A 27 -7.71 14.33 22.59
CA VAL A 27 -6.43 14.16 23.28
C VAL A 27 -5.49 15.30 22.92
N ASP A 28 -4.54 15.57 23.82
CA ASP A 28 -3.46 16.49 23.53
C ASP A 28 -2.60 15.96 22.36
N PRO A 29 -2.26 16.79 21.35
CA PRO A 29 -1.44 16.36 20.20
C PRO A 29 -0.07 15.78 20.58
N GLY A 30 0.49 16.14 21.74
CA GLY A 30 1.75 15.62 22.27
C GLY A 30 1.65 14.17 22.76
N VAL A 31 0.44 13.65 23.00
CA VAL A 31 0.23 12.23 23.33
C VAL A 31 0.43 11.33 22.10
N LEU A 32 0.18 11.87 20.90
CA LEU A 32 0.43 11.17 19.65
C LEU A 32 1.88 11.37 19.25
N ARG A 33 2.66 10.29 19.15
CA ARG A 33 4.03 10.37 18.61
C ARG A 33 3.99 10.58 17.10
N GLY A 34 3.09 9.87 16.41
CA GLY A 34 2.87 10.00 14.97
C GLY A 34 1.45 9.56 14.57
N ALA A 35 1.07 9.93 13.36
CA ALA A 35 -0.17 9.51 12.71
C ALA A 35 0.11 9.23 11.23
N VAL A 36 -0.26 8.05 10.75
CA VAL A 36 0.00 7.59 9.38
C VAL A 36 -1.31 7.20 8.72
N LEU A 37 -1.63 7.83 7.60
CA LEU A 37 -2.78 7.46 6.77
C LEU A 37 -2.56 6.08 6.16
N ARG A 38 -3.46 5.13 6.44
CA ARG A 38 -3.41 3.76 5.90
C ARG A 38 -4.43 3.53 4.80
N LYS A 39 -5.60 4.15 4.92
CA LYS A 39 -6.67 4.04 3.96
C LYS A 39 -7.43 5.36 3.90
N LEU A 40 -7.69 5.80 2.67
CA LEU A 40 -8.63 6.89 2.38
C LEU A 40 -9.65 6.35 1.38
N SER A 41 -10.93 6.46 1.71
CA SER A 41 -12.03 6.06 0.84
C SER A 41 -13.17 7.05 0.93
N LEU A 42 -14.13 6.98 0.00
CA LEU A 42 -15.34 7.78 0.01
C LEU A 42 -16.53 6.91 0.41
N ASP A 43 -17.33 7.37 1.36
CA ASP A 43 -18.67 6.87 1.64
C ASP A 43 -19.66 7.75 0.89
N ALA A 44 -20.14 7.23 -0.24
CA ALA A 44 -21.11 7.89 -1.12
C ALA A 44 -22.49 7.21 -1.09
N ARG A 45 -22.81 6.46 -0.03
CA ARG A 45 -24.11 5.76 0.09
C ARG A 45 -25.30 6.71 0.15
N LYS A 46 -25.08 7.96 0.56
CA LYS A 46 -26.06 9.05 0.53
C LYS A 46 -25.58 10.10 -0.45
N LYS A 47 -26.37 10.35 -1.50
CA LYS A 47 -26.01 11.28 -2.60
C LYS A 47 -25.69 12.69 -2.10
N ASP A 48 -26.43 13.17 -1.10
CA ASP A 48 -26.28 14.53 -0.56
C ASP A 48 -25.30 14.62 0.63
N ASP A 49 -24.69 13.50 1.04
CA ASP A 49 -23.81 13.42 2.21
C ASP A 49 -22.63 12.47 1.94
N ILE A 50 -21.81 12.86 0.98
CA ILE A 50 -20.56 12.18 0.64
C ILE A 50 -19.52 12.51 1.70
N ARG A 51 -18.90 11.48 2.28
CA ARG A 51 -17.88 11.65 3.34
C ARG A 51 -16.60 10.90 3.03
N TYR A 52 -15.47 11.47 3.42
CA TYR A 52 -14.19 10.78 3.45
C TYR A 52 -14.12 9.87 4.68
N VAL A 53 -13.74 8.61 4.46
CA VAL A 53 -13.49 7.62 5.50
C VAL A 53 -11.98 7.41 5.60
N TYR A 54 -11.42 7.71 6.76
CA TYR A 54 -10.01 7.59 7.07
C TYR A 54 -9.77 6.37 7.93
N GLY A 55 -8.80 5.55 7.55
CA GLY A 55 -8.15 4.57 8.42
C GLY A 55 -6.74 5.08 8.73
N VAL A 56 -6.46 5.39 10.00
CA VAL A 56 -5.20 5.99 10.43
C VAL A 56 -4.57 5.11 11.49
N ASP A 57 -3.27 4.83 11.35
CA ASP A 57 -2.47 4.23 12.41
C ASP A 57 -1.85 5.36 13.24
N ILE A 58 -2.15 5.38 14.54
CA ILE A 58 -1.55 6.29 15.50
C ILE A 58 -0.49 5.57 16.32
N ASP A 59 0.60 6.27 16.58
CA ASP A 59 1.64 5.85 17.52
C ASP A 59 1.44 6.58 18.85
N VAL A 60 1.31 5.81 19.93
CA VAL A 60 1.05 6.30 21.29
C VAL A 60 1.86 5.50 22.30
N ALA A 61 2.12 6.11 23.46
CA ALA A 61 2.67 5.38 24.59
C ALA A 61 1.65 4.42 25.19
N ASN A 62 2.02 3.14 25.36
CA ASN A 62 1.24 2.13 26.06
C ASN A 62 -0.19 1.99 25.50
N GLU A 63 -0.30 1.29 24.36
CA GLU A 63 -1.52 1.22 23.55
C GLU A 63 -2.74 0.70 24.31
N GLU A 64 -2.57 -0.30 25.17
CA GLU A 64 -3.66 -0.87 25.96
C GLU A 64 -4.26 0.14 26.93
N LYS A 65 -3.40 0.88 27.65
CA LYS A 65 -3.84 1.93 28.57
C LYS A 65 -4.55 3.06 27.81
N PHE A 66 -4.03 3.43 26.64
CA PHE A 66 -4.62 4.46 25.79
C PHE A 66 -6.02 4.05 25.31
N LEU A 67 -6.20 2.82 24.83
CA LEU A 67 -7.51 2.32 24.39
C LEU A 67 -8.55 2.29 25.52
N ARG A 68 -8.16 1.81 26.71
CA ARG A 68 -9.05 1.80 27.88
C ARG A 68 -9.48 3.21 28.29
N ARG A 69 -8.56 4.18 28.23
CA ARG A 69 -8.82 5.58 28.59
C ARG A 69 -9.72 6.28 27.57
N CYS A 70 -9.42 6.18 26.28
CA CYS A 70 -10.06 6.99 25.25
C CYS A 70 -11.39 6.39 24.74
N ARG A 71 -11.72 5.13 25.08
CA ARG A 71 -12.98 4.45 24.71
C ARG A 71 -13.36 4.65 23.24
N ILE A 72 -12.35 4.60 22.35
CA ILE A 72 -12.49 4.94 20.94
C ILE A 72 -13.30 3.83 20.26
N LYS A 73 -14.45 4.19 19.71
CA LYS A 73 -15.24 3.28 18.87
C LYS A 73 -14.43 2.96 17.60
N ASN A 74 -14.38 1.69 17.21
CA ASN A 74 -13.64 1.21 16.02
C ASN A 74 -12.11 1.43 16.08
N ALA A 75 -11.51 1.22 17.26
CA ALA A 75 -10.06 1.19 17.43
C ALA A 75 -9.56 -0.22 17.72
N SER A 76 -8.43 -0.60 17.14
CA SER A 76 -7.76 -1.87 17.41
C SER A 76 -6.25 -1.70 17.48
N ILE A 77 -5.59 -2.47 18.35
CA ILE A 77 -4.13 -2.55 18.35
C ILE A 77 -3.71 -3.26 17.07
N VAL A 78 -2.82 -2.64 16.31
CA VAL A 78 -2.28 -3.21 15.08
C VAL A 78 -0.80 -3.42 15.26
N LYS A 79 -0.37 -4.67 15.09
CA LYS A 79 1.04 -5.00 14.88
C LYS A 79 1.35 -4.73 13.41
N PRO A 80 2.35 -3.88 13.08
CA PRO A 80 2.74 -3.68 11.70
C PRO A 80 3.17 -5.03 11.11
N VAL A 81 2.47 -5.45 10.06
CA VAL A 81 2.94 -6.54 9.21
C VAL A 81 4.07 -5.96 8.38
N VAL A 82 5.30 -6.30 8.74
CA VAL A 82 6.48 -5.95 7.94
C VAL A 82 6.57 -6.99 6.83
N TYR A 83 6.59 -6.53 5.58
CA TYR A 83 6.91 -7.41 4.47
C TYR A 83 8.38 -7.80 4.58
N GLU A 84 8.64 -9.08 4.80
CA GLU A 84 9.99 -9.63 4.73
C GLU A 84 10.32 -9.93 3.28
N ASP A 85 11.28 -9.20 2.72
CA ASP A 85 11.74 -9.45 1.36
C ASP A 85 12.47 -10.80 1.30
N PRO A 86 11.99 -11.78 0.50
CA PRO A 86 12.65 -13.07 0.38
C PRO A 86 13.99 -13.00 -0.37
N GLY A 87 14.42 -11.82 -0.84
CA GLY A 87 15.61 -11.63 -1.68
C GLY A 87 16.88 -12.32 -1.17
N ALA A 88 17.15 -12.33 0.14
CA ALA A 88 18.31 -13.03 0.70
C ALA A 88 18.23 -14.55 0.49
N LYS A 89 17.07 -15.16 0.80
CA LYS A 89 16.83 -16.59 0.58
C LYS A 89 16.85 -16.95 -0.90
N LEU A 90 16.37 -16.04 -1.76
CA LEU A 90 16.42 -16.24 -3.21
C LEU A 90 17.85 -16.19 -3.73
N ALA A 91 18.68 -15.28 -3.21
CA ALA A 91 20.09 -15.15 -3.60
C ALA A 91 20.89 -16.42 -3.29
N GLU A 92 20.56 -17.16 -2.22
CA GLU A 92 21.19 -18.45 -1.91
C GLU A 92 20.99 -19.51 -2.99
N THR A 93 19.94 -19.39 -3.82
CA THR A 93 19.65 -20.31 -4.93
C THR A 93 20.33 -19.90 -6.24
N ARG A 94 21.13 -18.83 -6.23
CA ARG A 94 21.81 -18.31 -7.42
C ARG A 94 22.89 -19.29 -7.89
N ASP A 95 22.82 -19.68 -9.16
CA ASP A 95 23.93 -20.33 -9.86
C ASP A 95 24.86 -19.25 -10.44
N ASP A 96 26.08 -19.17 -9.90
CA ASP A 96 27.11 -18.21 -10.32
C ASP A 96 27.59 -18.48 -11.76
N ASN A 97 27.44 -19.71 -12.27
CA ASN A 97 27.70 -20.03 -13.67
C ASN A 97 26.53 -19.67 -14.60
N HIS A 98 25.44 -19.11 -14.04
CA HIS A 98 24.25 -18.66 -14.75
C HIS A 98 23.61 -19.72 -15.67
N ARG A 99 23.76 -21.01 -15.35
CA ARG A 99 23.16 -22.09 -16.15
C ARG A 99 21.66 -22.21 -15.89
N ASN A 100 21.23 -21.88 -14.67
CA ASN A 100 19.83 -21.98 -14.23
C ASN A 100 19.19 -20.61 -14.02
N ARG A 101 18.94 -19.89 -15.12
CA ARG A 101 18.23 -18.60 -15.08
C ARG A 101 16.71 -18.83 -15.01
N PRO A 102 15.98 -18.23 -14.06
CA PRO A 102 14.53 -18.34 -14.02
C PRO A 102 13.89 -17.78 -15.29
N VAL A 103 12.91 -18.49 -15.84
CA VAL A 103 12.12 -18.02 -16.98
C VAL A 103 10.73 -17.61 -16.50
N ILE A 104 10.31 -16.41 -16.88
CA ILE A 104 9.01 -15.84 -16.55
C ILE A 104 8.27 -15.65 -17.87
N VAL A 105 7.07 -16.23 -17.98
CA VAL A 105 6.21 -16.10 -19.16
C VAL A 105 5.09 -15.12 -18.83
N GLY A 106 5.05 -14.00 -19.55
CA GLY A 106 4.17 -12.87 -19.34
C GLY A 106 4.85 -11.72 -18.60
N PHE A 107 4.69 -10.51 -19.10
CA PHE A 107 5.16 -9.25 -18.53
C PHE A 107 3.99 -8.34 -18.12
N GLY A 108 2.92 -8.94 -17.60
CA GLY A 108 1.90 -8.22 -16.83
C GLY A 108 2.37 -7.90 -15.41
N PRO A 109 1.49 -7.36 -14.53
CA PRO A 109 1.88 -6.94 -13.18
C PRO A 109 2.56 -8.04 -12.34
N ALA A 110 2.05 -9.28 -12.41
CA ALA A 110 2.65 -10.41 -11.70
C ALA A 110 4.05 -10.75 -12.23
N GLY A 111 4.21 -10.79 -13.56
CA GLY A 111 5.50 -11.07 -14.21
C GLY A 111 6.54 -9.99 -13.95
N MET A 112 6.14 -8.72 -14.01
CA MET A 112 7.00 -7.58 -13.69
C MET A 112 7.53 -7.65 -12.25
N ILE A 113 6.65 -7.86 -11.26
CA ILE A 113 7.05 -7.93 -9.86
C ILE A 113 7.97 -9.13 -9.61
N CYS A 114 7.65 -10.29 -10.20
CA CYS A 114 8.50 -11.49 -10.13
C CYS A 114 9.89 -11.23 -10.72
N ALA A 115 9.96 -10.66 -11.92
CA ALA A 115 11.21 -10.34 -12.61
C ALA A 115 12.03 -9.34 -11.80
N TYR A 116 11.41 -8.28 -11.29
CA TYR A 116 12.07 -7.29 -10.45
C TYR A 116 12.69 -7.92 -9.20
N LYS A 117 11.92 -8.72 -8.44
CA LYS A 117 12.42 -9.36 -7.22
C LYS A 117 13.55 -10.35 -7.49
N LEU A 118 13.42 -11.19 -8.52
CA LEU A 118 14.48 -12.13 -8.91
C LEU A 118 15.74 -11.41 -9.43
N ALA A 119 15.57 -10.28 -10.13
CA ALA A 119 16.68 -9.45 -10.57
C ALA A 119 17.40 -8.77 -9.39
N CYS A 120 16.66 -8.20 -8.42
CA CYS A 120 17.23 -7.64 -7.19
C CYS A 120 18.02 -8.69 -6.38
N ALA A 121 17.57 -9.95 -6.39
CA ALA A 121 18.28 -11.07 -5.78
C ALA A 121 19.43 -11.63 -6.66
N GLY A 122 19.68 -11.05 -7.84
CA GLY A 122 20.80 -11.41 -8.72
C GLY A 122 20.60 -12.66 -9.57
N LEU A 123 19.38 -13.21 -9.66
CA LEU A 123 19.10 -14.45 -10.40
C LEU A 123 18.99 -14.27 -11.92
N ARG A 124 19.10 -13.04 -12.42
CA ARG A 124 19.12 -12.69 -13.86
C ARG A 124 17.95 -13.34 -14.65
N PRO A 125 16.69 -13.13 -14.23
CA PRO A 125 15.55 -13.76 -14.88
C PRO A 125 15.46 -13.42 -16.38
N ILE A 126 14.89 -14.34 -17.15
CA ILE A 126 14.51 -14.13 -18.55
C ILE A 126 13.01 -13.94 -18.59
N VAL A 127 12.54 -12.86 -19.20
CA VAL A 127 11.11 -12.59 -19.37
C VAL A 127 10.75 -12.81 -20.83
N LEU A 128 9.69 -13.57 -21.07
CA LEU A 128 9.09 -13.77 -22.37
C LEU A 128 7.69 -13.15 -22.38
N GLU A 129 7.45 -12.16 -23.24
CA GLU A 129 6.13 -11.55 -23.45
C GLU A 129 5.72 -11.74 -24.90
N ARG A 130 4.44 -12.07 -25.11
CA ARG A 130 3.89 -12.31 -26.45
C ARG A 130 3.47 -11.02 -27.15
N GLY A 131 3.07 -10.01 -26.37
CA GLY A 131 2.67 -8.70 -26.88
C GLY A 131 3.86 -7.84 -27.28
N SER A 132 3.56 -6.77 -27.99
CA SER A 132 4.50 -5.70 -28.31
C SER A 132 4.82 -4.84 -27.07
N ASP A 133 5.87 -4.03 -27.17
CA ASP A 133 6.17 -2.98 -26.18
C ASP A 133 5.01 -1.99 -26.05
N VAL A 134 5.01 -1.19 -24.97
CA VAL A 134 3.87 -0.33 -24.63
C VAL A 134 3.57 0.72 -25.69
N ASP A 135 4.59 1.24 -26.37
CA ASP A 135 4.43 2.28 -27.37
C ASP A 135 3.76 1.68 -28.62
N THR A 136 4.33 0.59 -29.16
CA THR A 136 3.76 -0.14 -30.29
C THR A 136 2.35 -0.66 -29.97
N ARG A 137 2.15 -1.27 -28.80
CA ARG A 137 0.84 -1.78 -28.37
C ARG A 137 -0.21 -0.69 -28.27
N THR A 138 0.17 0.51 -27.84
CA THR A 138 -0.77 1.64 -27.73
C THR A 138 -1.26 2.03 -29.12
N VAL A 139 -0.36 2.12 -30.11
CA VAL A 139 -0.72 2.38 -31.50
C VAL A 139 -1.63 1.30 -32.05
N ASP A 140 -1.27 0.02 -31.90
CA ASP A 140 -2.06 -1.12 -32.39
C ASP A 140 -3.49 -1.11 -31.81
N VAL A 141 -3.62 -0.82 -30.51
CA VAL A 141 -4.91 -0.77 -29.80
C VAL A 141 -5.74 0.44 -30.27
N GLU A 142 -5.11 1.60 -30.45
CA GLU A 142 -5.79 2.78 -30.97
C GLU A 142 -6.28 2.59 -32.41
N GLU A 143 -5.49 1.95 -33.25
CA GLU A 143 -5.87 1.60 -34.62
C GLU A 143 -7.06 0.64 -34.60
N PHE A 144 -6.96 -0.46 -33.85
CA PHE A 144 -8.05 -1.42 -33.68
C PHE A 144 -9.36 -0.75 -33.21
N PHE A 145 -9.29 0.19 -32.26
CA PHE A 145 -10.48 0.94 -31.83
C PHE A 145 -11.08 1.84 -32.91
N LYS A 146 -10.28 2.28 -33.88
CA LYS A 146 -10.74 3.12 -35.00
C LYS A 146 -11.27 2.28 -36.16
N THR A 147 -10.69 1.12 -36.44
CA THR A 147 -10.91 0.37 -37.69
C THR A 147 -11.66 -0.94 -37.54
N GLY A 148 -11.72 -1.52 -36.33
CA GLY A 148 -12.17 -2.90 -36.12
C GLY A 148 -11.13 -3.93 -36.56
#